data_AF-A0A1Y4RIV3-F1
#
_entry.id   AF-A0A1Y4RIV3-F1
#
_cell.length_a   1.000
_cell.length_b   1.000
_cell.length_c   1.000
_cell.angle_alpha   90.00
_cell.angle_beta   90.00
_cell.angle_gamma   90.00
#
_symmetry.space_group_name_H-M   'P 1'
#
loop_
_entity.id
_entity.type
_entity.pdbx_description
1 polymer ?
#
loop_
_entity_poly.entity_id
_entity_poly.type
_entity_poly.pdbx_seq_one_letter_code
_entity_poly.pdbx_strand_id
1 'polypeptide(L)'
;MAKRLKTIIAGLLVAGVCYTAPTVRDGPQERTSKAQMSSAAQERVNLRRAWQKLEMILAANFGRRDLHVIATYDEAHLPPNRAEAVKRMRKFIKQLRAHRRARGQPTRYVYVTEQLSAEGGRLHHHMVLNGTGDDLEVLRSLWVWGQIEVERL
;
A
#
# COMPACT_ATOMS: atom_id res chain seq x y z
N MET A 1 20.98 24.43 -18.59
CA MET A 1 20.83 22.96 -18.56
C MET A 1 19.44 22.58 -19.04
N ALA A 2 19.32 21.62 -19.96
CA ALA A 2 18.01 21.15 -20.42
C ALA A 2 17.29 20.39 -19.29
N LYS A 3 16.08 20.83 -18.94
CA LYS A 3 15.24 20.11 -17.98
C LYS A 3 14.64 18.89 -18.68
N ARG A 4 14.52 17.77 -17.96
CA ARG A 4 13.80 16.58 -18.40
C ARG A 4 12.44 16.52 -17.72
N LEU A 5 11.40 16.23 -18.51
CA LEU A 5 10.07 15.91 -18.03
C LEU A 5 9.90 14.39 -18.02
N LYS A 6 9.47 13.84 -16.88
CA LYS A 6 8.97 12.48 -16.78
C LYS A 6 7.51 12.53 -16.34
N THR A 7 6.65 11.92 -17.13
CA THR A 7 5.21 11.79 -16.85
C THR A 7 4.89 10.33 -16.57
N ILE A 8 4.09 10.08 -15.53
CA ILE A 8 3.58 8.76 -15.15
C ILE A 8 2.06 8.87 -15.08
N ILE A 9 1.36 7.95 -15.73
CA ILE A 9 -0.10 7.91 -15.77
C ILE A 9 -0.55 6.63 -15.04
N ALA A 10 -1.47 6.76 -14.08
CA ALA A 10 -2.06 5.67 -13.31
C ALA A 10 -3.58 5.89 -13.19
N GLY A 11 -4.34 5.26 -14.07
CA GLY A 11 -5.78 5.52 -14.15
C GLY A 11 -6.06 7.00 -14.45
N LEU A 12 -6.82 7.65 -13.59
CA LEU A 12 -7.14 9.08 -13.68
C LEU A 12 -6.05 9.99 -13.08
N LEU A 13 -5.06 9.42 -12.40
CA LEU A 13 -3.97 10.18 -11.77
C LEU A 13 -2.80 10.34 -12.73
N VAL A 14 -2.36 11.58 -12.92
CA VAL A 14 -1.17 11.91 -13.74
C VAL A 14 -0.14 12.60 -12.85
N ALA A 15 1.05 12.01 -12.75
CA ALA A 15 2.17 12.57 -12.01
C ALA A 15 3.27 13.01 -12.98
N GLY A 16 3.63 14.30 -12.93
CA GLY A 16 4.75 14.87 -13.67
C GLY A 16 5.90 15.25 -12.76
N VAL A 17 7.13 14.93 -13.14
CA VAL A 17 8.34 15.46 -12.49
C VAL A 17 9.25 16.08 -13.52
N CYS A 18 9.62 17.35 -13.28
CA CYS A 18 10.59 18.08 -14.06
C CYS A 18 11.90 18.14 -13.28
N TYR A 19 12.99 17.62 -13.82
CA TYR A 19 14.27 17.56 -13.13
C TYR A 19 15.45 17.85 -14.05
N THR A 20 16.55 18.29 -13.45
CA THR A 20 17.82 18.47 -14.15
C THR A 20 18.59 17.16 -14.07
N ALA A 21 18.92 16.57 -15.22
CA ALA A 21 19.76 15.38 -15.28
C ALA A 21 21.24 15.78 -15.45
N PRO A 22 22.18 15.08 -14.80
CA PRO A 22 23.59 15.27 -15.11
C PRO A 22 23.87 14.89 -16.57
N THR A 23 24.69 15.69 -17.25
CA THR A 23 25.02 15.48 -18.67
C THR A 23 26.46 15.03 -18.85
N VAL A 24 26.78 14.44 -20.01
CA VAL A 24 28.15 14.00 -20.33
C VAL A 24 29.13 15.19 -20.34
N ARG A 25 28.62 16.40 -20.57
CA ARG A 25 29.37 17.67 -20.55
C ARG A 25 29.62 18.21 -19.14
N ASP A 26 28.98 17.66 -18.11
CA ASP A 26 29.18 18.09 -16.74
C ASP A 26 30.56 17.64 -16.25
N GLY A 27 31.34 18.57 -15.71
CA GLY A 27 32.63 18.28 -15.09
C GLY A 27 32.49 17.42 -13.82
N PRO A 28 33.56 16.76 -13.35
CA PRO A 28 33.53 15.91 -12.16
C PRO A 28 32.95 16.62 -10.91
N GLN A 29 33.29 17.89 -10.70
CA GLN A 29 32.77 18.71 -9.59
C GLN A 29 31.26 18.97 -9.69
N GLU A 30 30.75 19.27 -10.88
CA GLU A 30 29.32 19.51 -11.10
C GLU A 30 28.50 18.24 -10.89
N ARG A 31 29.04 17.08 -11.30
CA ARG A 31 28.41 15.77 -11.04
C ARG A 31 28.38 15.46 -9.55
N THR A 32 29.47 15.69 -8.84
CA THR A 32 29.57 15.48 -7.38
C THR A 32 28.63 16.41 -6.61
N SER A 33 28.59 17.70 -6.94
CA SER A 33 27.69 18.67 -6.30
C SER A 33 26.20 18.29 -6.49
N LYS A 34 25.83 17.78 -7.67
CA LYS A 34 24.47 17.28 -7.93
C LYS A 34 24.15 15.95 -7.22
N ALA A 35 25.16 15.16 -6.89
CA ALA A 35 25.03 13.89 -6.18
C ALA A 35 25.07 14.05 -4.65
N GLN A 36 25.62 15.17 -4.15
CA GLN A 36 25.69 15.51 -2.74
C GLN A 36 24.32 15.95 -2.22
N MET A 37 23.44 14.99 -2.00
CA MET A 37 22.26 15.15 -1.15
C MET A 37 22.64 14.74 0.28
N SER A 38 22.30 15.55 1.29
CA SER A 38 22.45 15.10 2.67
C SER A 38 21.57 13.88 2.94
N SER A 39 21.98 13.02 3.88
CA SER A 39 21.21 11.82 4.26
C SER A 39 19.76 12.16 4.64
N ALA A 40 19.55 13.24 5.40
CA ALA A 40 18.22 13.73 5.78
C ALA A 40 17.38 14.20 4.58
N ALA A 41 17.99 14.90 3.61
CA ALA A 41 17.30 15.29 2.39
C ALA A 41 16.94 14.06 1.53
N GLN A 42 17.84 13.07 1.49
CA GLN A 42 17.61 11.81 0.77
C GLN A 42 16.48 11.00 1.41
N GLU A 43 16.42 10.94 2.74
CA GLU A 43 15.33 10.28 3.48
C GLU A 43 13.97 10.93 3.18
N ARG A 44 13.90 12.27 3.21
CA ARG A 44 12.67 13.00 2.86
C ARG A 44 12.23 12.75 1.42
N VAL A 45 13.19 12.68 0.48
CA VAL A 45 12.89 12.33 -0.92
C VAL A 45 12.42 10.89 -1.04
N ASN A 46 13.01 9.96 -0.29
CA ASN A 46 12.61 8.55 -0.30
C ASN A 46 11.19 8.36 0.26
N LEU A 47 10.88 8.99 1.39
CA LEU A 47 9.52 9.03 1.94
C LEU A 47 8.55 9.62 0.91
N ARG A 48 8.94 10.73 0.26
CA ARG A 48 8.15 11.34 -0.80
C ARG A 48 7.99 10.44 -2.05
N ARG A 49 8.90 9.52 -2.30
CA ARG A 49 8.73 8.58 -3.41
C ARG A 49 7.87 7.39 -3.01
N ALA A 50 7.93 6.98 -1.74
CA ALA A 50 7.17 5.84 -1.22
C ALA A 50 5.66 6.09 -1.25
N TRP A 51 5.17 7.18 -0.66
CA TRP A 51 3.74 7.56 -0.68
C TRP A 51 3.21 7.78 -2.12
N GLN A 52 3.93 8.49 -2.99
CA GLN A 52 3.58 8.67 -4.41
C GLN A 52 3.49 7.34 -5.16
N LYS A 53 4.43 6.43 -4.90
CA LYS A 53 4.38 5.09 -5.51
C LYS A 53 3.13 4.34 -5.05
N LEU A 54 2.81 4.37 -3.76
CA LEU A 54 1.60 3.75 -3.22
C LEU A 54 0.34 4.35 -3.85
N GLU A 55 0.25 5.68 -3.90
CA GLU A 55 -0.86 6.41 -4.51
C GLU A 55 -1.06 6.01 -5.98
N MET A 56 0.02 5.96 -6.77
CA MET A 56 -0.05 5.52 -8.17
C MET A 56 -0.45 4.05 -8.31
N ILE A 57 -0.01 3.17 -7.39
CA ILE A 57 -0.46 1.76 -7.38
C ILE A 57 -1.96 1.69 -7.10
N LEU A 58 -2.45 2.47 -6.13
CA LEU A 58 -3.87 2.49 -5.78
C LEU A 58 -4.70 3.00 -6.97
N ALA A 59 -4.33 4.15 -7.55
CA ALA A 59 -5.03 4.75 -8.68
C ALA A 59 -5.02 3.89 -9.95
N ALA A 60 -3.95 3.12 -10.20
CA ALA A 60 -3.86 2.25 -11.37
C ALA A 60 -4.69 0.96 -11.24
N ASN A 61 -4.97 0.50 -10.02
CA ASN A 61 -5.50 -0.84 -9.79
C ASN A 61 -6.89 -0.87 -9.16
N PHE A 62 -7.32 0.21 -8.50
CA PHE A 62 -8.57 0.25 -7.75
C PHE A 62 -9.45 1.44 -8.17
N GLY A 63 -10.76 1.27 -8.02
CA GLY A 63 -11.76 2.31 -8.28
C GLY A 63 -13.01 2.15 -7.42
N ARG A 64 -14.08 2.87 -7.77
CA ARG A 64 -15.30 3.06 -6.94
C ARG A 64 -16.12 1.80 -6.61
N ARG A 65 -15.75 0.65 -7.20
CA ARG A 65 -16.39 -0.66 -6.94
C ARG A 65 -15.57 -1.54 -6.02
N ASP A 66 -14.36 -1.09 -5.68
CA ASP A 66 -13.45 -1.78 -4.79
C ASP A 66 -13.68 -1.35 -3.34
N LEU A 67 -12.99 -2.01 -2.43
CA LEU A 67 -13.34 -2.04 -1.02
C LEU A 67 -12.17 -1.55 -0.18
N HIS A 68 -12.47 -0.70 0.80
CA HIS A 68 -11.64 -0.52 1.98
C HIS A 68 -12.14 -1.48 3.06
N VAL A 69 -11.25 -2.34 3.55
CA VAL A 69 -11.54 -3.39 4.51
C VAL A 69 -10.73 -3.12 5.77
N ILE A 70 -11.42 -3.08 6.91
CA ILE A 70 -10.80 -2.96 8.23
C ILE A 70 -11.01 -4.29 8.96
N ALA A 71 -9.91 -4.97 9.29
CA ALA A 71 -9.93 -6.22 10.03
C ALA A 71 -9.42 -5.98 11.46
N THR A 72 -10.32 -6.14 12.43
CA THR A 72 -10.05 -5.92 13.85
C THR A 72 -10.06 -7.23 14.63
N TYR A 73 -9.45 -7.24 15.81
CA TYR A 73 -9.44 -8.40 16.70
C TYR A 73 -10.46 -8.22 17.82
N ASP A 74 -11.17 -9.29 18.18
CA ASP A 74 -11.89 -9.34 19.46
C ASP A 74 -10.93 -9.54 20.65
N GLU A 75 -11.44 -9.45 21.88
CA GLU A 75 -10.64 -9.60 23.10
C GLU A 75 -9.97 -10.98 23.22
N ALA A 76 -10.70 -12.05 22.88
CA ALA A 76 -10.22 -13.42 23.02
C ALA A 76 -9.10 -13.74 22.03
N HIS A 77 -9.05 -13.01 20.92
CA HIS A 77 -8.11 -13.24 19.84
C HIS A 77 -7.16 -12.06 19.62
N LEU A 78 -6.80 -11.28 20.64
CA LEU A 78 -5.73 -10.30 20.49
C LEU A 78 -4.40 -11.00 20.14
N PRO A 79 -3.69 -10.58 19.07
CA PRO A 79 -2.39 -11.14 18.75
C PRO A 79 -1.34 -10.65 19.77
N PRO A 80 -0.42 -11.53 20.23
CA PRO A 80 0.57 -11.15 21.25
C PRO A 80 1.61 -10.15 20.73
N ASN A 81 1.77 -10.05 19.41
CA ASN A 81 2.69 -9.12 18.77
C ASN A 81 2.32 -8.90 17.29
N ARG A 82 2.98 -7.93 16.66
CA ARG A 82 2.79 -7.58 15.25
C ARG A 82 3.10 -8.74 14.29
N ALA A 83 4.07 -9.60 14.60
CA ALA A 83 4.43 -10.72 13.74
C ALA A 83 3.30 -11.75 13.65
N GLU A 84 2.66 -12.08 14.78
CA GLU A 84 1.48 -12.95 14.80
C GLU A 84 0.26 -12.29 14.13
N ALA A 85 0.08 -10.97 14.27
CA ALA A 85 -0.95 -10.25 13.53
C ALA A 85 -0.77 -10.37 12.00
N VAL A 86 0.45 -10.14 11.52
CA VAL A 86 0.81 -10.28 10.09
C VAL A 86 0.62 -11.73 9.62
N LYS A 87 0.97 -12.72 10.44
CA LYS A 87 0.77 -14.15 10.12
C LYS A 87 -0.71 -14.48 9.93
N ARG A 88 -1.59 -13.97 10.81
CA ARG A 88 -3.04 -14.12 10.68
C ARG A 88 -3.57 -13.44 9.42
N MET A 89 -3.12 -12.22 9.13
CA MET A 89 -3.50 -11.52 7.89
C MET A 89 -3.06 -12.27 6.63
N ARG A 90 -1.85 -12.85 6.62
CA ARG A 90 -1.38 -13.70 5.52
C ARG A 90 -2.24 -14.96 5.34
N LYS A 91 -2.66 -15.58 6.45
CA LYS A 91 -3.57 -16.73 6.43
C LYS A 91 -4.93 -16.34 5.83
N PHE A 92 -5.49 -15.23 6.26
CA PHE A 92 -6.74 -14.67 5.72
C PHE A 92 -6.65 -14.44 4.20
N ILE A 93 -5.60 -13.73 3.74
CA ILE A 93 -5.36 -13.48 2.31
C ILE A 93 -5.21 -14.79 1.52
N LYS A 94 -4.51 -15.78 2.08
CA LYS A 94 -4.35 -17.10 1.43
C LYS A 94 -5.70 -17.78 1.23
N GLN A 95 -6.58 -17.74 2.24
CA GLN A 95 -7.92 -18.31 2.15
C GLN A 95 -8.80 -17.54 1.16
N LEU A 96 -8.76 -16.20 1.19
CA LEU A 96 -9.49 -15.36 0.24
C LEU A 96 -9.07 -15.64 -1.22
N ARG A 97 -7.77 -15.76 -1.47
CA ARG A 97 -7.24 -16.13 -2.79
C ARG A 97 -7.72 -17.50 -3.25
N ALA A 98 -7.76 -18.48 -2.35
CA ALA A 98 -8.26 -19.82 -2.67
C ALA A 98 -9.76 -19.78 -3.01
N HIS A 99 -10.56 -19.09 -2.19
CA HIS A 99 -11.99 -18.91 -2.39
C HIS A 99 -12.31 -18.27 -3.74
N ARG A 100 -11.63 -17.16 -4.06
CA ARG A 100 -11.80 -16.41 -5.32
C ARG A 100 -11.28 -17.19 -6.53
N ARG A 101 -10.14 -17.89 -6.41
CA ARG A 101 -9.58 -18.72 -7.50
C ARG A 101 -10.55 -19.83 -7.92
N ALA A 102 -11.20 -20.49 -6.97
CA ALA A 102 -12.20 -21.52 -7.26
C ALA A 102 -13.41 -20.99 -8.06
N ARG A 103 -13.61 -19.67 -8.09
CA ARG A 103 -14.69 -18.97 -8.80
C ARG A 103 -14.20 -18.16 -10.00
N GLY A 104 -12.93 -18.28 -10.38
CA GLY A 104 -12.33 -17.49 -11.46
C GLY A 104 -12.23 -15.98 -11.16
N GLN A 105 -12.33 -15.56 -9.89
CA GLN A 105 -12.31 -14.16 -9.50
C GLN A 105 -10.88 -13.66 -9.20
N PRO A 106 -10.51 -12.43 -9.61
CA PRO A 106 -9.20 -11.87 -9.31
C PRO A 106 -9.08 -11.41 -7.84
N THR A 107 -7.86 -11.45 -7.30
CA THR A 107 -7.55 -10.98 -5.93
C THR A 107 -6.35 -10.04 -5.93
N ARG A 108 -6.62 -8.74 -6.14
CA ARG A 108 -5.70 -7.62 -6.02
C ARG A 108 -5.95 -6.93 -4.69
N TYR A 109 -4.90 -6.67 -3.93
CA TYR A 109 -5.00 -5.97 -2.66
C TYR A 109 -3.72 -5.21 -2.32
N VAL A 110 -3.85 -4.21 -1.46
CA VAL A 110 -2.78 -3.56 -0.72
C VAL A 110 -3.21 -3.51 0.74
N TYR A 111 -2.35 -3.87 1.69
CA TYR A 111 -2.70 -3.80 3.12
C TYR A 111 -1.56 -3.30 3.98
N VAL A 112 -1.92 -2.79 5.15
CA VAL A 112 -1.02 -2.41 6.22
C VAL A 112 -1.54 -2.96 7.55
N THR A 113 -0.62 -3.36 8.42
CA THR A 113 -0.91 -3.69 9.81
C THR A 113 -0.52 -2.49 10.66
N GLU A 114 -1.53 -1.88 11.28
CA GLU A 114 -1.41 -0.66 12.07
C GLU A 114 -1.55 -0.93 13.57
N GLN A 115 -0.91 -0.07 14.34
CA GLN A 115 -0.99 0.01 15.80
C GLN A 115 -0.91 1.50 16.14
N LEU A 116 -1.76 1.99 17.05
CA LEU A 116 -1.90 3.42 17.37
C LEU A 116 -0.54 4.06 17.74
N SER A 117 0.28 3.36 18.51
CA SER A 117 1.64 3.76 18.80
C SER A 117 2.55 2.55 19.08
N ALA A 118 3.86 2.78 19.14
CA ALA A 118 4.81 1.76 19.61
C ALA A 118 4.58 1.39 21.08
N GLU A 119 3.94 2.28 21.84
CA GLU A 119 3.68 2.17 23.27
C GLU A 119 2.31 1.55 23.57
N GLY A 120 1.42 1.41 22.57
CA GLY A 120 0.10 0.82 22.78
C GLY A 120 -0.89 0.97 21.62
N GLY A 121 -2.09 0.43 21.82
CA GLY A 121 -3.17 0.39 20.83
C GLY A 121 -3.39 -0.99 20.24
N ARG A 122 -4.64 -1.27 19.85
CA ARG A 122 -5.03 -2.57 19.26
C ARG A 122 -4.46 -2.67 17.85
N LEU A 123 -3.74 -3.76 17.59
CA LEU A 123 -3.34 -4.12 16.24
C LEU A 123 -4.58 -4.30 15.37
N HIS A 124 -4.58 -3.75 14.17
CA HIS A 124 -5.64 -3.95 13.19
C HIS A 124 -5.05 -3.84 11.78
N HIS A 125 -5.83 -4.21 10.76
CA HIS A 125 -5.37 -4.20 9.38
C HIS A 125 -6.29 -3.34 8.53
N HIS A 126 -5.71 -2.41 7.78
CA HIS A 126 -6.39 -1.72 6.69
C HIS A 126 -5.98 -2.38 5.39
N MET A 127 -6.95 -2.62 4.51
CA MET A 127 -6.73 -3.23 3.21
C MET A 127 -7.59 -2.56 2.15
N VAL A 128 -6.98 -2.18 1.03
CA VAL A 128 -7.70 -1.91 -0.21
C VAL A 128 -7.77 -3.22 -0.99
N LEU A 129 -8.97 -3.66 -1.36
CA LEU A 129 -9.23 -4.96 -1.98
C LEU A 129 -10.15 -4.78 -3.18
N ASN A 130 -9.86 -5.44 -4.30
CA ASN A 130 -10.77 -5.36 -5.43
C ASN A 130 -12.11 -6.03 -5.12
N GLY A 131 -13.21 -5.38 -5.49
CA GLY A 131 -14.56 -5.91 -5.30
C GLY A 131 -14.90 -7.03 -6.30
N THR A 132 -15.79 -7.91 -5.89
CA THR A 132 -16.40 -8.96 -6.71
C THR A 132 -17.93 -8.92 -6.70
N GLY A 133 -18.53 -8.14 -5.80
CA GLY A 133 -19.98 -7.92 -5.69
C GLY A 133 -20.53 -8.40 -4.35
N ASP A 134 -20.15 -9.62 -3.96
CA ASP A 134 -20.65 -10.32 -2.75
C ASP A 134 -19.49 -10.66 -1.80
N ASP A 135 -18.71 -9.65 -1.40
CA ASP A 135 -17.48 -9.88 -0.63
C ASP A 135 -17.69 -9.93 0.89
N LEU A 136 -18.66 -9.19 1.44
CA LEU A 136 -18.75 -8.95 2.89
C LEU A 136 -18.91 -10.26 3.69
N GLU A 137 -19.84 -11.12 3.29
CA GLU A 137 -20.10 -12.39 3.98
C GLU A 137 -18.88 -13.32 3.89
N VAL A 138 -18.24 -13.38 2.72
CA VAL A 138 -17.03 -14.16 2.52
C VAL A 138 -15.91 -13.64 3.42
N LEU A 139 -15.67 -12.33 3.44
CA LEU A 139 -14.61 -11.73 4.27
C LEU A 139 -14.86 -12.01 5.77
N ARG A 140 -16.10 -11.84 6.24
CA ARG A 140 -16.49 -12.16 7.63
C ARG A 140 -16.32 -13.64 7.97
N SER A 141 -16.68 -14.54 7.05
CA SER A 141 -16.52 -15.99 7.27
C SER A 141 -15.05 -16.44 7.35
N LEU A 142 -14.15 -15.74 6.65
CA LEU A 142 -12.73 -16.07 6.61
C LEU A 142 -11.93 -15.42 7.76
N TRP A 143 -12.39 -14.29 8.29
CA TRP A 143 -11.74 -13.60 9.41
C TRP A 143 -12.28 -14.08 10.75
N VAL A 144 -11.69 -15.15 11.28
CA VAL A 144 -12.15 -15.83 12.49
C VAL A 144 -11.68 -15.21 13.81
N TRP A 145 -10.96 -14.09 13.78
CA TRP A 145 -10.31 -13.50 14.97
C TRP A 145 -10.95 -12.20 15.46
N GLY A 146 -12.06 -11.79 14.87
CA GLY A 146 -12.73 -10.55 15.25
C GLY A 146 -13.69 -10.09 14.15
N GLN A 147 -13.73 -8.77 13.92
CA GLN A 147 -14.72 -8.17 13.03
C GLN A 147 -14.10 -7.70 11.72
N ILE A 148 -14.95 -7.66 10.69
CA ILE A 148 -14.65 -7.07 9.39
C ILE A 148 -15.65 -5.94 9.15
N GLU A 149 -15.11 -4.76 8.95
CA GLU A 149 -15.82 -3.59 8.44
C GLU A 149 -15.39 -3.36 6.98
N VAL A 150 -16.36 -2.97 6.15
CA VAL A 150 -16.14 -2.76 4.72
C VAL A 150 -16.82 -1.48 4.30
N GLU A 151 -16.05 -0.62 3.65
CA GLU A 151 -16.52 0.59 2.97
C GLU A 151 -16.19 0.48 1.48
N ARG A 152 -17.02 1.08 0.62
CA ARG A 152 -16.72 1.21 -0.80
C ARG A 152 -15.84 2.44 -1.03
N LEU A 153 -14.87 2.33 -1.95
CA LEU A 153 -13.99 3.46 -2.34
C LEU A 153 -14.73 4.56 -3.12
#